data_AF-A0A7S0HPW9-F1
#
_entry.id   AF-A0A7S0HPW9-F1
#
_cell.length_a   1.000
_cell.length_b   1.000
_cell.length_c   1.000
_cell.angle_alpha   90.00
_cell.angle_beta   90.00
_cell.angle_gamma   90.00
#
_symmetry.space_group_name_H-M   'P 1'
#
loop_
_entity.id
_entity.type
_entity.pdbx_description
1 polymer ?
#
loop_
_entity_poly.entity_id
_entity_poly.type
_entity_poly.pdbx_seq_one_letter_code
_entity_poly.pdbx_strand_id
1 'polypeptide(L)'
;REMAGFGLDDDFLTMDDETVSPPLKQTRSLGRKQCAAHWLPELVEEQGVLAAGSWDDAENVVALWSVRLAQEANEGGEDEAMLDASADEPLCTVPHEGCVLDLATGCAPGTPPLLFAGSGAGGVTCYAVRNGRSLTQHWREGAAAHRHTA
;
A
#
# COMPACT_ATOMS: atom_id res chain seq x y z
N ARG A 1 -0.50 29.70 -60.59
CA ARG A 1 -0.51 28.23 -60.40
C ARG A 1 0.63 27.96 -59.42
N GLU A 2 0.36 28.23 -58.15
CA GLU A 2 1.35 28.20 -57.07
C GLU A 2 1.66 26.77 -56.64
N MET A 3 2.90 26.59 -56.20
CA MET A 3 3.47 25.33 -55.75
C MET A 3 2.97 24.94 -54.36
N ALA A 4 2.89 23.63 -54.16
CA ALA A 4 2.54 22.98 -52.92
C ALA A 4 3.42 23.44 -51.75
N GLY A 5 2.81 24.03 -50.74
CA GLY A 5 3.34 24.08 -49.39
C GLY A 5 2.89 22.81 -48.66
N PHE A 6 3.83 21.94 -48.31
CA PHE A 6 3.59 20.85 -47.38
C PHE A 6 3.28 21.48 -46.01
N GLY A 7 2.03 21.38 -45.57
CA GLY A 7 1.68 21.55 -44.16
C GLY A 7 2.27 20.38 -43.39
N LEU A 8 3.31 20.64 -42.62
CA LEU A 8 3.65 19.80 -41.48
C LEU A 8 2.58 20.13 -40.45
N ASP A 9 1.51 19.35 -40.43
CA ASP A 9 0.61 19.34 -39.29
C ASP A 9 1.44 18.81 -38.12
N ASP A 10 1.90 19.74 -37.28
CA ASP A 10 2.47 19.43 -35.98
C ASP A 10 1.39 18.69 -35.19
N ASP A 11 1.42 17.36 -35.25
CA ASP A 11 0.72 16.46 -34.32
C ASP A 11 1.24 16.78 -32.92
N PHE A 12 0.67 17.83 -32.31
CA PHE A 12 0.85 18.14 -30.91
C PHE A 12 0.28 16.95 -30.12
N LEU A 13 1.18 16.11 -29.61
CA LEU A 13 0.86 15.23 -28.49
C LEU A 13 0.49 16.12 -27.30
N THR A 14 -0.80 16.38 -27.13
CA THR A 14 -1.32 16.88 -25.87
C THR A 14 -1.28 15.71 -24.89
N MET A 15 -0.40 15.77 -23.89
CA MET A 15 -0.76 15.12 -22.62
C MET A 15 -1.95 15.92 -22.11
N ASP A 16 -3.13 15.30 -22.10
CA ASP A 16 -4.16 15.76 -21.20
C ASP A 16 -3.52 15.76 -19.82
N ASP A 17 -3.30 16.95 -19.28
CA ASP A 17 -2.95 17.15 -17.89
C ASP A 17 -4.19 16.67 -17.14
N GLU A 18 -4.31 15.34 -16.96
CA GLU A 18 -5.30 14.77 -16.07
C GLU A 18 -5.06 15.49 -14.77
N THR A 19 -5.93 16.45 -14.47
CA THR A 19 -5.82 17.33 -13.33
C THR A 19 -5.56 16.44 -12.15
N VAL A 20 -4.31 16.45 -11.67
CA VAL A 20 -3.92 15.64 -10.51
C VAL A 20 -4.75 16.21 -9.39
N SER A 21 -5.86 15.54 -9.13
CA SER A 21 -6.79 15.97 -8.11
C SER A 21 -5.96 16.01 -6.83
N PRO A 22 -5.98 17.13 -6.07
CA PRO A 22 -5.32 17.15 -4.78
C PRO A 22 -5.79 15.91 -4.00
N PRO A 23 -4.90 15.28 -3.21
CA PRO A 23 -5.24 14.04 -2.54
C PRO A 23 -6.59 14.22 -1.83
N LEU A 24 -7.56 13.37 -2.19
CA LEU A 24 -8.93 13.45 -1.66
C LEU A 24 -8.94 13.55 -0.12
N LYS A 25 -7.88 13.02 0.52
CA LYS A 25 -7.51 13.37 1.89
C LYS A 25 -6.06 13.03 2.22
N GLN A 26 -5.50 13.72 3.22
CA GLN A 26 -4.24 13.40 3.87
C GLN A 26 -4.50 12.88 5.29
N THR A 27 -4.08 11.65 5.61
CA THR A 27 -4.15 11.12 6.98
C THR A 27 -2.98 11.64 7.81
N ARG A 28 -3.13 11.64 9.14
CA ARG A 28 -2.02 11.96 10.05
C ARG A 28 -0.93 10.89 9.94
N SER A 29 0.31 11.28 10.20
CA SER A 29 1.46 10.36 10.28
C SER A 29 1.10 9.17 11.16
N LEU A 30 1.33 7.95 10.66
CA LEU A 30 0.99 6.68 11.29
C LEU A 30 1.96 6.32 12.44
N GLY A 31 2.43 7.33 13.16
CA GLY A 31 3.33 7.25 14.33
C GLY A 31 4.78 6.88 14.02
N ARG A 32 5.08 6.35 12.82
CA ARG A 32 6.43 5.91 12.40
C ARG A 32 6.69 6.23 10.93
N LYS A 33 7.97 6.26 10.54
CA LYS A 33 8.35 6.35 9.12
C LYS A 33 7.91 5.07 8.41
N GLN A 34 7.07 5.24 7.39
CA GLN A 34 6.63 4.15 6.53
C GLN A 34 7.28 4.26 5.16
N CYS A 35 7.61 3.12 4.59
CA CYS A 35 8.32 3.04 3.31
C CYS A 35 7.68 2.06 2.31
N ALA A 36 6.73 1.25 2.77
CA ALA A 36 5.91 0.40 1.93
C ALA A 36 4.46 0.40 2.44
N ALA A 37 3.49 0.38 1.53
CA ALA A 37 2.07 0.28 1.86
C ALA A 37 1.35 -0.53 0.77
N HIS A 38 0.44 -1.42 1.17
CA HIS A 38 -0.28 -2.29 0.23
C HIS A 38 -1.71 -2.55 0.72
N TRP A 39 -2.68 -2.32 -0.15
CA TRP A 39 -4.09 -2.58 0.14
C TRP A 39 -4.38 -4.09 0.13
N LEU A 40 -5.24 -4.53 1.05
CA LEU A 40 -5.74 -5.90 1.14
C LEU A 40 -7.21 -5.96 0.70
N PRO A 41 -7.51 -5.86 -0.60
CA PRO A 41 -8.89 -5.85 -1.12
C PRO A 41 -9.63 -7.16 -0.88
N GLU A 42 -8.93 -8.24 -0.56
CA GLU A 42 -9.53 -9.54 -0.27
C GLU A 42 -10.16 -9.61 1.13
N LEU A 43 -9.92 -8.58 1.96
CA LEU A 43 -10.40 -8.46 3.33
C LEU A 43 -11.44 -7.35 3.49
N VAL A 44 -12.11 -6.96 2.39
CA VAL A 44 -13.12 -5.89 2.38
C VAL A 44 -14.28 -6.28 3.30
N GLU A 45 -14.29 -5.68 4.49
CA GLU A 45 -15.44 -5.60 5.39
C GLU A 45 -16.13 -4.24 5.18
N GLU A 46 -16.86 -3.70 6.17
CA GLU A 46 -17.35 -2.31 6.16
C GLU A 46 -16.21 -1.25 6.11
N GLN A 47 -14.97 -1.70 6.26
CA GLN A 47 -13.74 -0.91 6.25
C GLN A 47 -12.66 -1.61 5.42
N GLY A 48 -11.87 -0.84 4.67
CA GLY A 48 -10.72 -1.36 3.93
C GLY A 48 -9.55 -1.65 4.88
N VAL A 49 -8.69 -2.60 4.50
CA VAL A 49 -7.49 -2.93 5.29
C VAL A 49 -6.24 -2.59 4.49
N LEU A 50 -5.33 -1.84 5.11
CA LEU A 50 -4.04 -1.45 4.56
C LEU A 50 -2.91 -2.10 5.37
N ALA A 51 -2.00 -2.80 4.70
CA ALA A 51 -0.73 -3.20 5.29
C ALA A 51 0.30 -2.09 5.10
N ALA A 52 1.09 -1.80 6.13
CA ALA A 52 2.14 -0.80 6.09
C ALA A 52 3.44 -1.35 6.71
N GLY A 53 4.55 -1.07 6.04
CA GLY A 53 5.89 -1.46 6.43
C GLY A 53 6.72 -0.26 6.86
N SER A 54 7.38 -0.36 8.01
CA SER A 54 8.21 0.72 8.52
C SER A 54 9.65 0.68 8.00
N TRP A 55 10.28 1.85 8.02
CA TRP A 55 11.74 2.00 7.99
C TRP A 55 12.15 2.90 9.16
N ASP A 56 12.21 2.26 10.32
CA ASP A 56 12.74 2.84 11.56
C ASP A 56 14.04 2.10 11.91
N ASP A 57 15.06 2.84 12.34
CA ASP A 57 16.40 2.29 12.56
C ASP A 57 16.49 1.47 13.86
N ALA A 58 15.49 1.54 14.75
CA ALA A 58 15.46 0.81 16.02
C ALA A 58 14.64 -0.48 15.99
N GLU A 59 13.38 -0.42 15.53
CA GLU A 59 12.46 -1.57 15.51
C GLU A 59 11.50 -1.49 14.33
N ASN A 60 11.80 -2.25 13.27
CA ASN A 60 10.95 -2.31 12.10
C ASN A 60 9.74 -3.21 12.33
N VAL A 61 8.63 -2.86 11.70
CA VAL A 61 7.36 -3.55 11.87
C VAL A 61 6.59 -3.63 10.56
N VAL A 62 5.75 -4.65 10.46
CA VAL A 62 4.61 -4.68 9.55
C VAL A 62 3.35 -4.45 10.39
N ALA A 63 2.52 -3.50 9.98
CA ALA A 63 1.30 -3.13 10.67
C ALA A 63 0.09 -3.23 9.74
N LEU A 64 -1.07 -3.60 10.29
CA LEU A 64 -2.35 -3.52 9.60
C LEU A 64 -3.13 -2.32 10.11
N TRP A 65 -3.77 -1.59 9.20
CA TRP A 65 -4.56 -0.41 9.49
C TRP A 65 -5.96 -0.58 8.94
N SER A 66 -6.95 -0.12 9.71
CA SER A 66 -8.32 0.04 9.23
C SER A 66 -8.43 1.39 8.54
N VAL A 67 -8.94 1.39 7.31
CA VAL A 67 -9.22 2.62 6.58
C VAL A 67 -10.70 2.60 6.20
N ARG A 68 -11.47 3.50 6.79
CA ARG A 68 -12.85 3.72 6.37
C ARG A 68 -12.88 4.79 5.31
N LEU A 69 -13.49 4.44 4.17
CA LEU A 69 -13.88 5.42 3.20
C LEU A 69 -15.20 6.06 3.69
N ALA A 70 -15.21 7.30 4.17
CA ALA A 70 -16.43 8.04 4.39
C ALA A 70 -17.19 8.11 3.07
N GLN A 71 -18.46 7.75 3.13
CA GLN A 71 -19.37 7.85 2.02
C GLN A 71 -19.48 9.32 1.62
N GLU A 72 -19.41 9.60 0.32
CA GLU A 72 -19.54 10.96 -0.23
C GLU A 72 -20.76 11.64 0.39
N ALA A 73 -20.55 12.81 1.00
CA ALA A 73 -21.64 13.66 1.42
C ALA A 73 -22.44 14.00 0.16
N ASN A 74 -23.70 13.54 0.11
CA ASN A 74 -24.63 13.92 -0.94
C ASN A 74 -24.57 15.44 -1.16
N GLU A 75 -24.54 15.84 -2.44
CA GLU A 75 -24.57 17.22 -2.90
C GLU A 75 -25.62 18.05 -2.13
N GLY A 76 -25.17 18.95 -1.25
CA GLY A 76 -26.08 19.91 -0.61
C GLY A 76 -25.79 20.35 0.82
N GLY A 77 -24.66 19.99 1.42
CA GLY A 77 -24.28 20.50 2.73
C GLY A 77 -22.79 20.76 2.80
N GLU A 78 -22.40 21.94 3.26
CA GLU A 78 -21.06 22.22 3.76
C GLU A 78 -20.83 21.35 5.01
N ASP A 79 -20.54 20.07 4.80
CA ASP A 79 -20.10 19.17 5.85
C ASP A 79 -19.00 18.31 5.24
N GLU A 80 -17.77 18.72 5.55
CA GLU A 80 -16.52 18.10 5.15
C GLU A 80 -16.64 16.58 5.22
N ALA A 81 -16.51 15.88 4.08
CA ALA A 81 -16.49 14.43 4.01
C ALA A 81 -15.31 13.89 4.85
N MET A 82 -15.56 13.71 6.14
CA MET A 82 -14.55 13.29 7.08
C MET A 82 -14.43 11.77 6.95
N LEU A 83 -13.59 11.30 6.00
CA LEU A 83 -12.97 9.97 6.05
C LEU A 83 -12.36 9.79 7.44
N ASP A 84 -13.12 9.22 8.36
CA ASP A 84 -12.68 8.91 9.70
C ASP A 84 -11.75 7.71 9.53
N ALA A 85 -10.46 7.98 9.38
CA ALA A 85 -9.44 6.94 9.37
C ALA A 85 -9.54 6.26 10.72
N SER A 86 -10.36 5.22 10.79
CA SER A 86 -10.84 4.64 12.04
C SER A 86 -9.73 3.80 12.67
N ALA A 87 -8.68 4.46 13.13
CA ALA A 87 -7.96 4.20 14.37
C ALA A 87 -6.70 5.08 14.38
N ASP A 88 -6.48 5.79 15.49
CA ASP A 88 -5.18 6.36 15.82
C ASP A 88 -4.10 5.27 16.01
N GLU A 89 -4.50 4.00 16.07
CA GLU A 89 -3.65 2.84 16.35
C GLU A 89 -3.81 1.72 15.28
N PRO A 90 -2.74 0.97 14.97
CA PRO A 90 -2.83 -0.15 14.05
C PRO A 90 -3.72 -1.27 14.62
N LEU A 91 -4.44 -1.96 13.74
CA LEU A 91 -5.21 -3.17 14.08
C LEU A 91 -4.31 -4.27 14.65
N CYS A 92 -3.09 -4.38 14.12
CA CYS A 92 -2.02 -5.17 14.71
C CYS A 92 -0.66 -4.71 14.21
N THR A 93 0.38 -5.04 14.97
CA THR A 93 1.77 -4.78 14.63
C THR A 93 2.59 -6.03 14.91
N VAL A 94 3.46 -6.42 13.96
CA VAL A 94 4.41 -7.51 14.15
C VAL A 94 5.84 -7.02 13.90
N PRO A 95 6.83 -7.44 14.70
CA PRO A 95 8.23 -7.13 14.42
C PRO A 95 8.67 -7.67 13.07
N HIS A 96 9.50 -6.89 12.39
CA HIS A 96 10.10 -7.23 11.11
C HIS A 96 11.62 -7.03 11.17
N GLU A 97 12.36 -8.00 10.62
CA GLU A 97 13.82 -7.91 10.56
C GLU A 97 14.22 -6.99 9.42
N GLY A 98 14.93 -5.90 9.73
CA GLY A 98 15.28 -4.86 8.75
C GLY A 98 14.08 -4.04 8.26
N CYS A 99 14.37 -2.98 7.50
CA CYS A 99 13.32 -2.15 6.91
C CYS A 99 12.45 -2.96 5.94
N VAL A 100 11.17 -2.59 5.86
CA VAL A 100 10.20 -3.26 4.98
C VAL A 100 10.23 -2.59 3.62
N LEU A 101 10.98 -3.15 2.68
CA LEU A 101 11.20 -2.53 1.37
C LEU A 101 9.99 -2.61 0.44
N ASP A 102 9.20 -3.67 0.56
CA ASP A 102 8.05 -3.92 -0.30
C ASP A 102 7.03 -4.84 0.38
N LEU A 103 5.77 -4.75 -0.04
CA LEU A 103 4.66 -5.55 0.43
C LEU A 103 3.83 -6.06 -0.76
N ALA A 104 3.52 -7.35 -0.77
CA ALA A 104 2.67 -7.95 -1.79
C ALA A 104 1.71 -8.97 -1.18
N THR A 105 0.55 -9.16 -1.81
CA THR A 105 -0.45 -10.12 -1.34
C THR A 105 -0.59 -11.29 -2.30
N GLY A 106 -0.86 -12.46 -1.74
CA GLY A 106 -1.19 -13.66 -2.49
C GLY A 106 -2.40 -14.35 -1.85
N CYS A 107 -3.39 -14.66 -2.67
CA CYS A 107 -4.63 -15.30 -2.21
C CYS A 107 -4.85 -16.60 -2.98
N ALA A 108 -5.19 -17.66 -2.26
CA ALA A 108 -5.64 -18.92 -2.85
C ALA A 108 -7.01 -19.32 -2.27
N PRO A 109 -7.91 -19.90 -3.08
CA PRO A 109 -9.23 -20.32 -2.61
C PRO A 109 -9.14 -21.22 -1.36
N GLY A 110 -9.93 -20.90 -0.33
CA GLY A 110 -9.96 -21.67 0.91
C GLY A 110 -8.78 -21.44 1.86
N THR A 111 -7.91 -20.47 1.59
CA THR A 111 -6.79 -20.08 2.47
C THR A 111 -6.89 -18.61 2.87
N PRO A 112 -6.45 -18.24 4.09
CA PRO A 112 -6.33 -16.83 4.46
C PRO A 112 -5.34 -16.11 3.52
N PRO A 113 -5.56 -14.81 3.20
CA PRO A 113 -4.59 -14.03 2.43
C PRO A 113 -3.19 -14.11 3.03
N LEU A 114 -2.21 -14.24 2.16
CA LEU A 114 -0.80 -14.18 2.52
C LEU A 114 -0.25 -12.80 2.18
N LEU A 115 0.51 -12.23 3.11
CA LEU A 115 1.23 -10.98 2.93
C LEU A 115 2.73 -11.28 2.92
N PHE A 116 3.40 -10.93 1.83
CA PHE A 116 4.83 -11.06 1.65
C PHE A 116 5.48 -9.71 1.93
N ALA A 117 6.55 -9.70 2.72
CA ALA A 117 7.34 -8.52 3.06
C ALA A 117 8.79 -8.72 2.65
N GLY A 118 9.30 -7.84 1.78
CA GLY A 118 10.70 -7.77 1.41
C GLY A 118 11.52 -7.08 2.50
N SER A 119 12.66 -7.65 2.87
CA SER A 119 13.51 -7.13 3.94
C SER A 119 14.77 -6.45 3.43
N GLY A 120 15.09 -5.28 4.00
CA GLY A 120 16.42 -4.66 3.84
C GLY A 120 17.57 -5.43 4.51
N ALA A 121 17.28 -6.37 5.41
CA ALA A 121 18.25 -7.36 5.88
C ALA A 121 18.46 -8.51 4.87
N GLY A 122 17.69 -8.53 3.79
CA GLY A 122 17.69 -9.53 2.74
C GLY A 122 16.70 -10.68 3.01
N GLY A 123 16.07 -11.16 1.94
CA GLY A 123 15.07 -12.22 2.00
C GLY A 123 13.64 -11.71 2.07
N VAL A 124 12.70 -12.64 2.28
CA VAL A 124 11.26 -12.39 2.27
C VAL A 124 10.61 -13.11 3.46
N THR A 125 9.73 -12.41 4.16
CA THR A 125 8.85 -12.99 5.18
C THR A 125 7.43 -13.07 4.65
N CYS A 126 6.78 -14.22 4.83
CA CYS A 126 5.38 -14.44 4.51
C CYS A 126 4.56 -14.50 5.81
N TYR A 127 3.49 -13.72 5.87
CA TYR A 127 2.54 -13.66 6.97
C TYR A 127 1.17 -14.15 6.50
N ALA A 128 0.51 -14.99 7.29
CA ALA A 128 -0.92 -15.24 7.12
C ALA A 128 -1.71 -14.11 7.77
N VAL A 129 -2.59 -13.48 6.99
CA VAL A 129 -3.50 -12.44 7.45
C VAL A 129 -4.81 -13.09 7.89
N ARG A 130 -5.17 -12.96 9.17
CA ARG A 130 -6.40 -13.54 9.73
C ARG A 130 -7.39 -12.46 10.11
N ASN A 131 -8.59 -12.55 9.54
CA ASN A 131 -9.73 -11.67 9.80
C ASN A 131 -9.39 -10.16 9.69
N GLY A 132 -8.42 -9.79 8.85
CA GLY A 132 -7.96 -8.40 8.71
C GLY A 132 -7.31 -7.77 9.94
N ARG A 133 -7.07 -8.53 11.01
CA ARG A 133 -6.67 -7.99 12.33
C ARG A 133 -5.49 -8.69 12.98
N SER A 134 -4.91 -9.69 12.31
CA SER A 134 -3.78 -10.44 12.85
C SER A 134 -2.85 -10.89 11.75
N LEU A 135 -1.55 -10.78 12.01
CA LEU A 135 -0.47 -11.30 11.20
C LEU A 135 0.22 -12.43 11.97
N THR A 136 0.29 -13.61 11.37
CA THR A 136 1.08 -14.73 11.89
C THR A 136 2.15 -15.09 10.89
N GLN A 137 3.43 -15.10 11.30
CA GLN A 137 4.51 -15.52 10.40
C GLN A 137 4.25 -16.97 9.94
N HIS A 138 4.09 -17.13 8.64
CA HIS A 138 3.83 -18.42 7.99
C HIS A 138 5.13 -19.05 7.51
N TRP A 139 6.01 -18.25 6.92
CA TRP A 139 7.28 -18.69 6.35
C TRP A 139 8.26 -17.51 6.30
N ARG A 140 9.56 -17.81 6.29
CA ARG A 140 10.63 -16.83 6.06
C ARG A 140 11.75 -17.50 5.28
N GLU A 141 12.27 -16.80 4.29
CA GLU A 141 13.55 -17.10 3.64
C GLU A 141 14.52 -15.97 3.89
N GLY A 142 15.69 -16.30 4.44
CA GLY A 142 16.76 -15.34 4.71
C GLY A 142 17.82 -15.33 3.61
N ALA A 143 18.61 -14.26 3.56
CA ALA A 143 19.69 -14.08 2.57
C ALA A 143 20.74 -15.23 2.53
N ALA A 144 20.86 -16.02 3.60
CA ALA A 144 21.81 -17.14 3.68
C ALA A 144 21.48 -18.33 2.77
N ALA A 145 20.27 -18.40 2.18
CA ALA A 145 19.85 -19.49 1.31
C ALA A 145 20.57 -19.52 -0.06
N HIS A 146 21.28 -18.45 -0.45
CA HIS A 146 21.94 -18.32 -1.75
C HIS A 146 23.46 -18.15 -1.69
N ARG A 147 24.15 -18.78 -0.72
CA ARG A 147 25.59 -19.00 -0.87
C ARG A 147 25.81 -20.12 -1.89
N HIS A 148 25.74 -19.78 -3.17
CA HIS A 148 26.33 -20.61 -4.21
C HIS A 148 27.80 -20.79 -3.87
N THR A 149 28.18 -22.03 -3.54
CA THR A 149 29.58 -22.45 -3.56
C THR A 149 30.07 -22.30 -4.99
N ALA A 150 30.86 -21.25 -5.22
CA ALA A 150 31.73 -21.16 -6.39
C ALA A 150 32.92 -22.11 -6.24
#